data_AF-A0A2N3HWK9-F1
#
_entry.id   AF-A0A2N3HWK9-F1
#
_cell.length_a   1.000
_cell.length_b   1.000
_cell.length_c   1.000
_cell.angle_alpha   90.00
_cell.angle_beta   90.00
_cell.angle_gamma   90.00
#
_symmetry.space_group_name_H-M   'P 1'
#
loop_
_entity.id
_entity.type
_entity.pdbx_description
1 polymer ?
#
loop_
_entity_poly.entity_id
_entity_poly.type
_entity_poly.pdbx_seq_one_letter_code
_entity_poly.pdbx_strand_id
1 'polypeptide(L)'
;MVRWFTTGLIILFAFAGSASAKELCSIRSFSQQDTVVFLDTNLHVNLDEVKILRYKKKRRKHYQNTRQYWRMVRNIRIVYPYAEAANETIGKLTKDLEGIESKKERRKLIRKEYNGLMKDYKKPLMKLRISQGKLLMKLIDRETGNTGYNHLKELKGSFTAIFWQSVAVMFGSSLKAEYDPLGNDWMIEEILDRMKRGELLPPGKLPLRRIN
;
A
#
# COMPACT_ATOMS: atom_id res chain seq x y z
N MET A 1 21.12 -49.08 -18.92
CA MET A 1 20.27 -50.05 -19.66
C MET A 1 19.62 -50.91 -18.60
N VAL A 2 18.33 -50.77 -18.29
CA VAL A 2 17.19 -51.40 -18.99
C VAL A 2 16.00 -50.42 -19.01
N ARG A 3 15.30 -50.36 -20.15
CA ARG A 3 14.05 -49.60 -20.40
C ARG A 3 12.84 -50.53 -20.13
N TRP A 4 11.63 -49.96 -20.19
CA TRP A 4 10.32 -50.61 -20.42
C TRP A 4 9.53 -51.07 -19.18
N PHE A 5 8.52 -50.29 -18.79
CA PHE A 5 7.15 -50.78 -18.53
C PHE A 5 6.19 -49.59 -18.67
N THR A 6 5.82 -49.33 -19.92
CA THR A 6 4.63 -48.58 -20.27
C THR A 6 3.40 -49.49 -20.20
N THR A 7 2.24 -48.89 -19.97
CA THR A 7 0.87 -49.38 -20.25
C THR A 7 0.23 -50.46 -19.36
N GLY A 8 -0.60 -50.00 -18.42
CA GLY A 8 -1.93 -50.56 -18.12
C GLY A 8 -2.86 -49.36 -17.82
N LEU A 9 -3.61 -48.81 -18.77
CA LEU A 9 -4.89 -49.31 -19.30
C LEU A 9 -5.91 -49.46 -18.16
N ILE A 10 -6.63 -48.37 -17.84
CA ILE A 10 -8.05 -48.18 -18.22
C ILE A 10 -8.92 -49.33 -17.73
N ILE A 11 -9.45 -49.20 -16.50
CA ILE A 11 -10.75 -49.74 -16.06
C ILE A 11 -11.27 -48.69 -15.06
N LEU A 12 -12.14 -47.76 -15.47
CA LEU A 12 -13.60 -47.94 -15.62
C LEU A 12 -14.30 -47.92 -14.24
N PHE A 13 -14.75 -46.73 -13.83
CA PHE A 13 -16.07 -46.50 -13.19
C PHE A 13 -16.27 -44.97 -13.14
N ALA A 14 -16.98 -44.33 -14.06
CA ALA A 14 -18.43 -44.43 -14.30
C ALA A 14 -19.26 -44.00 -13.07
N PHE A 15 -19.38 -42.69 -12.87
CA PHE A 15 -20.60 -42.06 -12.33
C PHE A 15 -20.60 -40.61 -12.86
N ALA A 16 -21.21 -40.30 -14.01
CA ALA A 16 -22.63 -40.22 -14.31
C ALA A 16 -23.38 -39.12 -13.52
N GLY A 17 -23.87 -38.10 -14.25
CA GLY A 17 -24.87 -37.11 -13.82
C GLY A 17 -24.28 -35.82 -13.24
N SER A 18 -24.56 -34.61 -13.73
CA SER A 18 -25.63 -34.17 -14.64
C SER A 18 -25.24 -32.87 -15.36
N ALA A 19 -25.71 -32.75 -16.59
CA ALA A 19 -25.63 -31.57 -17.43
C ALA A 19 -26.49 -30.41 -16.88
N SER A 20 -26.12 -29.18 -17.22
CA SER A 20 -27.09 -28.18 -17.68
C SER A 20 -26.42 -27.16 -18.60
N ALA A 21 -27.18 -26.75 -19.59
CA ALA A 21 -26.81 -26.24 -20.89
C ALA A 21 -26.28 -24.79 -20.92
N LYS A 22 -25.63 -24.47 -22.05
CA LYS A 22 -25.30 -23.12 -22.50
C LYS A 22 -26.56 -22.41 -22.97
N GLU A 23 -26.69 -21.13 -22.65
CA GLU A 23 -27.29 -20.16 -23.57
C GLU A 23 -26.32 -19.00 -23.82
N LEU A 24 -26.10 -18.72 -25.11
CA LEU A 24 -25.44 -17.55 -25.64
C LEU A 24 -26.48 -16.44 -25.79
N CYS A 25 -26.25 -15.25 -25.24
CA CYS A 25 -26.75 -14.04 -25.88
C CYS A 25 -25.90 -12.82 -25.54
N SER A 26 -25.41 -12.19 -26.60
CA SER A 26 -24.75 -10.90 -26.64
C SER A 26 -25.75 -9.77 -26.36
N ILE A 27 -25.48 -8.90 -25.39
CA ILE A 27 -25.98 -7.52 -25.43
C ILE A 27 -24.88 -6.55 -25.00
N ARG A 28 -24.49 -5.73 -25.96
CA ARG A 28 -23.77 -4.47 -25.82
C ARG A 28 -24.76 -3.44 -25.26
N SER A 29 -24.46 -2.82 -24.12
CA SER A 29 -25.05 -1.54 -23.69
C SER A 29 -24.03 -0.90 -22.73
N PHE A 30 -23.26 0.07 -23.22
CA PHE A 30 -23.61 1.47 -23.36
C PHE A 30 -23.92 2.10 -22.00
N SER A 31 -22.99 2.93 -21.55
CA SER A 31 -23.10 3.76 -20.36
C SER A 31 -24.30 4.70 -20.48
N GLN A 32 -25.33 4.47 -19.69
CA GLN A 32 -26.28 5.51 -19.35
C GLN A 32 -26.43 5.54 -17.84
N GLN A 33 -26.15 6.72 -17.31
CA GLN A 33 -26.40 7.09 -15.93
C GLN A 33 -27.92 7.15 -15.77
N ASP A 34 -28.53 6.04 -15.36
CA ASP A 34 -29.91 6.08 -14.93
C ASP A 34 -29.92 6.69 -13.53
N THR A 35 -30.24 7.98 -13.48
CA THR A 35 -30.65 8.67 -12.26
C THR A 35 -31.90 7.96 -11.76
N VAL A 36 -31.72 7.04 -10.82
CA VAL A 36 -32.85 6.49 -10.07
C VAL A 36 -33.26 7.58 -9.09
N VAL A 37 -34.32 8.30 -9.44
CA VAL A 37 -35.03 9.19 -8.52
C VAL A 37 -35.71 8.30 -7.50
N PHE A 38 -34.98 7.97 -6.43
CA PHE A 38 -35.57 7.35 -5.25
C PHE A 38 -36.27 8.44 -4.45
N LEU A 39 -37.60 8.33 -4.36
CA LEU A 39 -38.46 9.13 -3.50
C LEU A 39 -38.33 8.68 -2.02
N ASP A 40 -37.12 8.49 -1.54
CA ASP A 40 -36.82 8.19 -0.14
C ASP A 40 -35.75 9.17 0.33
N THR A 41 -36.19 10.22 1.00
CA THR A 41 -35.37 11.32 1.52
C THR A 41 -34.51 10.87 2.71
N ASN A 42 -33.76 9.79 2.58
CA ASN A 42 -32.70 9.46 3.52
C ASN A 42 -31.37 9.89 2.91
N LEU A 43 -30.88 11.05 3.38
CA LEU A 43 -29.49 11.44 3.18
C LEU A 43 -28.61 10.35 3.80
N HIS A 44 -28.02 9.52 2.94
CA HIS A 44 -26.96 8.62 3.37
C HIS A 44 -25.70 9.47 3.53
N VAL A 45 -25.50 10.04 4.72
CA VAL A 45 -24.21 10.61 5.08
C VAL A 45 -23.33 9.44 5.49
N ASN A 46 -22.30 9.16 4.68
CA ASN A 46 -21.20 8.32 5.13
C ASN A 46 -20.52 9.05 6.29
N LEU A 47 -20.82 8.64 7.52
CA LEU A 47 -20.15 9.15 8.70
C LEU A 47 -18.74 8.58 8.72
N ASP A 48 -17.74 9.46 8.89
CA ASP A 48 -16.37 9.02 9.10
C ASP A 48 -16.29 8.08 10.31
N GLU A 49 -15.61 6.95 10.13
CA GLU A 49 -15.42 5.99 11.21
C GLU A 49 -14.70 6.67 12.40
N VAL A 50 -15.40 6.78 13.53
CA VAL A 50 -14.82 7.33 14.75
C VAL A 50 -14.02 6.22 15.43
N LYS A 51 -12.69 6.24 15.24
CA LYS A 51 -11.79 5.35 15.98
C LYS A 51 -11.88 5.66 17.48
N ILE A 52 -12.47 4.76 18.26
CA ILE A 52 -12.49 4.85 19.73
C ILE A 52 -11.12 4.47 20.27
N LEU A 53 -10.25 5.46 20.36
CA LEU A 53 -8.90 5.35 20.86
C LEU A 53 -8.90 5.20 22.40
N ARG A 54 -8.81 3.96 22.92
CA ARG A 54 -8.83 3.64 24.36
C ARG A 54 -7.49 3.97 25.05
N TYR A 55 -7.15 5.26 25.15
CA TYR A 55 -5.94 5.71 25.85
C TYR A 55 -6.26 6.65 27.01
N LYS A 56 -5.51 6.54 28.12
CA LYS A 56 -5.68 7.43 29.30
C LYS A 56 -5.32 8.89 28.93
N LYS A 57 -6.35 9.72 28.70
CA LYS A 57 -6.29 11.14 28.29
C LYS A 57 -5.26 12.01 29.04
N LYS A 58 -4.98 11.71 30.32
CA LYS A 58 -3.99 12.43 31.15
C LYS A 58 -2.52 12.21 30.71
N ARG A 59 -2.14 11.01 30.25
CA ARG A 59 -0.76 10.72 29.79
C ARG A 59 -0.43 11.44 28.47
N ARG A 60 -1.46 11.65 27.63
CA ARG A 60 -1.36 12.29 26.31
C ARG A 60 -0.93 13.75 26.41
N LYS A 61 -1.60 14.54 27.25
CA LYS A 61 -1.26 15.97 27.48
C LYS A 61 0.17 16.16 28.00
N HIS A 62 0.62 15.29 28.91
CA HIS A 62 1.98 15.35 29.44
C HIS A 62 3.02 15.07 28.35
N TYR A 63 2.76 14.09 27.48
CA TYR A 63 3.69 13.70 26.43
C TYR A 63 3.85 14.76 25.33
N GLN A 64 2.78 15.52 25.01
CA GLN A 64 2.81 16.59 24.01
C GLN A 64 3.81 17.71 24.32
N ASN A 65 4.20 17.88 25.59
CA ASN A 65 5.20 18.86 26.01
C ASN A 65 6.64 18.31 26.00
N THR A 66 6.84 17.06 25.58
CA THR A 66 8.16 16.44 25.60
C THR A 66 8.99 16.81 24.37
N ARG A 67 10.32 16.88 24.57
CA ARG A 67 11.27 17.01 23.45
C ARG A 67 11.20 15.85 22.45
N GLN A 68 10.72 14.68 22.88
CA GLN A 68 10.57 13.51 22.00
C GLN A 68 9.40 13.72 21.04
N TYR A 69 8.27 14.21 21.54
CA TYR A 69 7.09 14.54 20.74
C TYR A 69 7.43 15.52 19.61
N TRP A 70 8.02 16.67 19.93
CA TRP A 70 8.35 17.68 18.93
C TRP A 70 9.43 17.22 17.93
N ARG A 71 10.34 16.33 18.34
CA ARG A 71 11.26 15.66 17.42
C ARG A 71 10.51 14.77 16.43
N MET A 72 9.52 14.00 16.92
CA MET A 72 8.67 13.17 16.06
C MET A 72 7.84 14.02 15.09
N VAL A 73 7.21 15.11 15.56
CA VAL A 73 6.48 16.05 14.70
C VAL A 73 7.37 16.61 13.59
N ARG A 74 8.61 17.03 13.92
CA ARG A 74 9.56 17.52 12.91
C ARG A 74 9.94 16.43 11.91
N ASN A 75 10.19 15.20 12.37
CA ASN A 75 10.53 14.07 11.50
C ASN A 75 9.37 13.71 10.57
N ILE A 76 8.14 13.62 11.09
CA ILE A 76 6.94 13.38 10.29
C ILE A 76 6.80 14.47 9.23
N ARG A 77 7.02 15.75 9.58
CA ARG A 77 6.93 16.85 8.60
C ARG A 77 7.90 16.72 7.43
N ILE A 78 9.11 16.21 7.68
CA ILE A 78 10.13 15.99 6.65
C ILE A 78 9.79 14.76 5.80
N VAL A 79 9.28 13.71 6.43
CA VAL A 79 9.14 12.38 5.83
C VAL A 79 7.81 12.19 5.12
N TYR A 80 6.73 12.77 5.66
CA TYR A 80 5.36 12.58 5.17
C TYR A 80 5.18 12.86 3.68
N PRO A 81 5.77 13.93 3.10
CA PRO A 81 5.69 14.16 1.66
C PRO A 81 6.20 12.98 0.82
N TYR A 82 7.29 12.33 1.26
CA TYR A 82 7.84 11.16 0.57
C TYR A 82 6.90 9.95 0.68
N ALA A 83 6.20 9.80 1.81
CA ALA A 83 5.21 8.74 1.98
C ALA A 83 3.99 8.97 1.06
N GLU A 84 3.51 10.21 0.96
CA GLU A 84 2.43 10.59 0.06
C GLU A 84 2.77 10.29 -1.41
N ALA A 85 3.94 10.72 -1.89
CA ALA A 85 4.40 10.42 -3.25
C ALA A 85 4.53 8.90 -3.52
N ALA A 86 4.98 8.13 -2.52
CA ALA A 86 5.03 6.68 -2.61
C ALA A 86 3.63 6.08 -2.74
N ASN A 87 2.66 6.55 -1.93
CA ASN A 87 1.27 6.07 -1.98
C ASN A 87 0.61 6.38 -3.33
N GLU A 88 0.81 7.58 -3.87
CA GLU A 88 0.32 7.93 -5.20
C GLU A 88 0.90 7.01 -6.28
N THR A 89 2.20 6.73 -6.20
CA THR A 89 2.88 5.84 -7.15
C THR A 89 2.36 4.40 -7.04
N ILE A 90 2.17 3.91 -5.82
CA ILE A 90 1.60 2.58 -5.57
C ILE A 90 0.17 2.51 -6.11
N GLY A 91 -0.65 3.55 -5.88
CA GLY A 91 -2.02 3.62 -6.39
C GLY A 91 -2.08 3.61 -7.93
N LYS A 92 -1.18 4.36 -8.60
CA LYS A 92 -1.04 4.32 -10.07
C LYS A 92 -0.63 2.93 -10.55
N LEU A 93 0.41 2.36 -9.94
CA LEU A 93 0.87 1.00 -10.24
C LEU A 93 -0.23 -0.05 -10.07
N THR A 94 -1.03 0.03 -9.02
CA THR A 94 -2.13 -0.91 -8.81
C THR A 94 -3.13 -0.85 -9.97
N LYS A 95 -3.52 0.35 -10.41
CA LYS A 95 -4.41 0.54 -11.57
C LYS A 95 -3.80 0.02 -12.87
N ASP A 96 -2.53 0.32 -13.14
CA ASP A 96 -1.84 -0.15 -14.35
C ASP A 96 -1.72 -1.68 -14.40
N LEU A 97 -1.78 -2.34 -13.24
CA LEU A 97 -1.72 -3.79 -13.10
C LEU A 97 -3.09 -4.48 -13.17
N GLU A 98 -4.21 -3.76 -13.13
CA GLU A 98 -5.57 -4.34 -13.17
C GLU A 98 -5.86 -5.05 -14.52
N GLY A 99 -5.13 -4.73 -15.58
CA GLY A 99 -5.31 -5.32 -16.93
C GLY A 99 -4.24 -6.33 -17.36
N ILE A 100 -3.25 -6.65 -16.52
CA ILE A 100 -2.12 -7.51 -16.90
C ILE A 100 -2.22 -8.86 -16.18
N GLU A 101 -2.53 -9.92 -16.92
CA GLU A 101 -2.57 -11.30 -16.40
C GLU A 101 -1.16 -11.93 -16.31
N SER A 102 -0.25 -11.55 -17.21
CA SER A 102 1.09 -12.13 -17.28
C SER A 102 2.01 -11.67 -16.14
N LYS A 103 2.37 -12.61 -15.26
CA LYS A 103 3.34 -12.42 -14.16
C LYS A 103 4.68 -11.80 -14.60
N LYS A 104 5.16 -12.13 -15.80
CA LYS A 104 6.42 -11.60 -16.36
C LYS A 104 6.29 -10.11 -16.70
N GLU A 105 5.16 -9.72 -17.29
CA GLU A 105 4.88 -8.35 -17.69
C GLU A 105 4.62 -7.46 -16.47
N ARG A 106 3.84 -7.95 -15.51
CA ARG A 106 3.64 -7.29 -14.19
C ARG A 106 4.98 -6.95 -13.54
N ARG A 107 5.90 -7.93 -13.46
CA ARG A 107 7.25 -7.74 -12.90
C ARG A 107 8.07 -6.73 -13.70
N LYS A 108 7.99 -6.74 -15.04
CA LYS A 108 8.72 -5.81 -15.90
C LYS A 108 8.25 -4.38 -15.67
N LEU A 109 6.93 -4.15 -15.63
CA LEU A 109 6.34 -2.85 -15.37
C LEU A 109 6.76 -2.31 -14.01
N ILE A 110 6.60 -3.10 -12.96
CA ILE A 110 6.92 -2.65 -11.59
C ILE A 110 8.41 -2.36 -11.44
N ARG A 111 9.29 -3.16 -12.05
CA ARG A 111 10.73 -2.88 -12.05
C ARG A 111 11.07 -1.59 -12.80
N LYS A 112 10.40 -1.33 -13.93
CA LYS A 112 10.60 -0.10 -14.70
C LYS A 112 10.21 1.13 -13.88
N GLU A 113 9.02 1.14 -13.30
CA GLU A 113 8.51 2.25 -12.48
C GLU A 113 9.37 2.45 -11.23
N TYR A 114 9.74 1.38 -10.53
CA TYR A 114 10.63 1.46 -9.38
C TYR A 114 12.01 2.02 -9.72
N ASN A 115 12.60 1.60 -10.83
CA ASN A 115 13.91 2.14 -11.26
C ASN A 115 13.79 3.63 -11.62
N GLY A 116 12.68 4.04 -12.24
CA GLY A 116 12.36 5.45 -12.48
C GLY A 116 12.26 6.23 -11.18
N LEU A 117 11.46 5.76 -10.22
CA LEU A 117 11.33 6.35 -8.90
C LEU A 117 12.68 6.47 -8.20
N MET A 118 13.46 5.39 -8.17
CA MET A 118 14.76 5.39 -7.49
C MET A 118 15.76 6.34 -8.17
N LYS A 119 15.65 6.59 -9.49
CA LYS A 119 16.52 7.58 -10.17
C LYS A 119 16.32 8.98 -9.60
N ASP A 120 15.08 9.37 -9.35
CA ASP A 120 14.74 10.73 -8.93
C ASP A 120 14.80 10.88 -7.40
N TYR A 121 14.36 9.85 -6.67
CA TYR A 121 14.21 9.90 -5.22
C TYR A 121 15.42 9.37 -4.44
N LYS A 122 16.35 8.61 -5.05
CA LYS A 122 17.52 8.07 -4.30
C LYS A 122 18.34 9.17 -3.64
N LYS A 123 18.67 10.23 -4.36
CA LYS A 123 19.46 11.35 -3.82
C LYS A 123 18.79 12.02 -2.62
N PRO A 124 17.52 12.45 -2.67
CA PRO A 124 16.86 13.02 -1.50
C PRO A 124 16.63 12.00 -0.38
N LEU A 125 16.34 10.73 -0.68
CA LEU A 125 16.22 9.67 0.33
C LEU A 125 17.52 9.44 1.09
N MET A 126 18.67 9.46 0.42
CA MET A 126 19.99 9.34 1.07
C MET A 126 20.33 10.52 1.98
N LYS A 127 19.66 11.67 1.84
CA LYS A 127 19.83 12.82 2.76
C LYS A 127 19.03 12.65 4.06
N LEU A 128 18.09 11.70 4.12
CA LEU A 128 17.33 11.42 5.32
C LEU A 128 18.20 10.71 6.35
N ARG A 129 17.99 11.04 7.63
CA ARG A 129 18.60 10.28 8.73
C ARG A 129 18.01 8.86 8.76
N ILE A 130 18.77 7.90 9.27
CA ILE A 130 18.29 6.50 9.43
C ILE A 130 16.95 6.44 10.18
N SER A 131 16.78 7.23 11.25
CA SER A 131 15.51 7.29 12.00
C SER A 131 14.34 7.85 11.19
N GLN A 132 14.61 8.78 10.26
CA GLN A 132 13.63 9.33 9.33
C GLN A 132 13.29 8.32 8.23
N GLY A 133 14.28 7.56 7.75
CA GLY A 133 14.05 6.43 6.83
C GLY A 133 13.20 5.33 7.47
N LYS A 134 13.43 4.98 8.75
CA LYS A 134 12.57 4.03 9.48
C LYS A 134 11.14 4.53 9.59
N LEU A 135 10.98 5.81 9.90
CA LEU A 135 9.67 6.45 9.95
C LEU A 135 8.99 6.44 8.58
N LEU A 136 9.72 6.67 7.49
CA LEU A 136 9.20 6.60 6.12
C LEU A 136 8.63 5.21 5.82
N MET A 137 9.42 4.18 6.12
CA MET A 137 8.98 2.80 5.94
C MET A 137 7.70 2.50 6.71
N LYS A 138 7.62 2.94 7.98
CA LYS A 138 6.42 2.80 8.81
C LYS A 138 5.21 3.53 8.22
N LEU A 139 5.39 4.73 7.68
CA LEU A 139 4.29 5.49 7.05
C LEU A 139 3.82 4.84 5.75
N ILE A 140 4.74 4.32 4.93
CA ILE A 140 4.39 3.55 3.72
C ILE A 140 3.65 2.27 4.11
N ASP A 141 4.17 1.51 5.09
CA ASP A 141 3.56 0.27 5.59
C ASP A 141 2.15 0.54 6.16
N ARG A 142 1.98 1.64 6.91
CA ARG A 142 0.68 2.12 7.42
C ARG A 142 -0.35 2.37 6.32
N GLU A 143 0.05 3.10 5.27
CA GLU A 143 -0.87 3.53 4.20
C GLU A 143 -1.14 2.39 3.20
N THR A 144 -0.15 1.53 2.99
CA THR A 144 -0.26 0.42 2.03
C THR A 144 -0.94 -0.80 2.65
N GLY A 145 -0.73 -1.04 3.95
CA GLY A 145 -1.40 -2.03 4.79
C GLY A 145 -1.67 -3.39 4.14
N ASN A 146 -2.83 -3.96 4.49
CA ASN A 146 -3.28 -5.29 4.09
C ASN A 146 -3.67 -5.44 2.61
N THR A 147 -3.67 -4.36 1.82
CA THR A 147 -4.22 -4.34 0.46
C THR A 147 -3.14 -4.13 -0.60
N GLY A 148 -2.37 -3.04 -0.57
CA GLY A 148 -1.47 -2.71 -1.70
C GLY A 148 -0.32 -3.71 -1.95
N TYR A 149 0.43 -4.11 -0.91
CA TYR A 149 1.52 -5.09 -1.05
C TYR A 149 1.03 -6.54 -1.09
N ASN A 150 -0.14 -6.83 -0.53
CA ASN A 150 -0.68 -8.18 -0.48
C ASN A 150 -1.39 -8.58 -1.78
N HIS A 151 -2.06 -7.65 -2.48
CA HIS A 151 -2.56 -7.87 -3.85
C HIS A 151 -1.41 -8.06 -4.84
N LEU A 152 -0.25 -7.49 -4.52
CA LEU A 152 1.02 -7.71 -5.20
C LEU A 152 1.74 -8.96 -4.69
N LYS A 153 1.02 -10.08 -4.52
CA LYS A 153 1.55 -11.37 -4.05
C LYS A 153 2.77 -11.86 -4.85
N GLU A 154 2.90 -11.41 -6.10
CA GLU A 154 4.04 -11.66 -6.99
C GLU A 154 5.25 -10.74 -6.79
N LEU A 155 5.05 -9.57 -6.15
CA LEU A 155 6.11 -8.67 -5.74
C LEU A 155 6.92 -9.18 -4.56
N LYS A 156 6.32 -10.01 -3.69
CA LYS A 156 6.99 -10.63 -2.52
C LYS A 156 8.24 -11.45 -2.86
N GLY A 157 8.49 -11.76 -4.13
CA GLY A 157 9.71 -12.42 -4.60
C GLY A 157 10.86 -11.46 -4.91
N SER A 158 11.44 -11.57 -6.11
CA SER A 158 12.67 -10.87 -6.51
C SER A 158 12.59 -9.35 -6.49
N PHE A 159 11.40 -8.74 -6.56
CA PHE A 159 11.24 -7.29 -6.47
C PHE A 159 11.40 -6.79 -5.03
N THR A 160 10.73 -7.43 -4.07
CA THR A 160 10.88 -7.12 -2.65
C THR A 160 12.34 -7.24 -2.21
N ALA A 161 13.10 -8.21 -2.75
CA ALA A 161 14.54 -8.29 -2.52
C ALA A 161 15.32 -7.07 -3.05
N ILE A 162 15.04 -6.62 -4.28
CA ILE A 162 15.67 -5.41 -4.87
C ILE A 162 15.33 -4.15 -4.06
N PHE A 163 14.08 -4.05 -3.58
CA PHE A 163 13.64 -2.97 -2.71
C PHE A 163 14.40 -3.00 -1.37
N TRP A 164 14.43 -4.14 -0.67
CA TRP A 164 15.14 -4.25 0.60
C TRP A 164 16.65 -4.06 0.45
N GLN A 165 17.23 -4.47 -0.69
CA GLN A 165 18.63 -4.21 -0.97
C GLN A 165 18.91 -2.72 -1.16
N SER A 166 18.08 -1.98 -1.90
CA SER A 166 18.28 -0.54 -2.07
C SER A 166 18.15 0.19 -0.75
N VAL A 167 17.17 -0.21 0.07
CA VAL A 167 16.93 0.29 1.41
C VAL A 167 18.12 0.00 2.32
N ALA A 168 18.67 -1.21 2.29
CA ALA A 168 19.84 -1.59 3.07
C ALA A 168 21.08 -0.79 2.67
N VAL A 169 21.27 -0.51 1.37
CA VAL A 169 22.35 0.35 0.89
C VAL A 169 22.18 1.80 1.33
N MET A 170 20.94 2.31 1.38
CA MET A 170 20.68 3.70 1.76
C MET A 170 20.73 3.93 3.28
N PHE A 171 20.29 2.95 4.09
CA PHE A 171 20.05 3.16 5.51
C PHE A 171 20.59 2.05 6.46
N GLY A 172 21.22 1.01 5.92
CA GLY A 172 21.77 -0.12 6.67
C GLY A 172 20.76 -1.24 6.98
N SER A 173 21.19 -2.25 7.74
CA SER A 173 20.45 -3.50 8.00
C SER A 173 19.22 -3.35 8.91
N SER A 174 19.03 -2.21 9.57
CA SER A 174 18.03 -2.06 10.65
C SER A 174 16.72 -1.37 10.24
N LEU A 175 16.44 -1.22 8.94
CA LEU A 175 15.28 -0.45 8.46
C LEU A 175 13.96 -1.21 8.39
N LYS A 176 13.98 -2.55 8.47
CA LYS A 176 12.75 -3.32 8.51
C LYS A 176 12.08 -3.09 9.87
N ALA A 177 11.02 -2.32 9.88
CA ALA A 177 10.23 -2.03 11.07
C ALA A 177 8.75 -2.10 10.69
N GLU A 178 8.03 -3.00 11.35
CA GLU A 178 6.57 -3.14 11.19
C GLU A 178 5.86 -1.97 11.87
N TYR A 179 4.72 -1.58 11.31
CA TYR A 179 3.89 -0.52 11.87
C TYR A 179 2.95 -1.05 12.96
N ASP A 180 3.07 -0.52 14.17
CA ASP A 180 2.24 -0.91 15.31
C ASP A 180 1.53 0.30 15.95
N PRO A 181 0.34 0.69 15.46
CA PRO A 181 -0.36 1.89 15.92
C PRO A 181 -0.86 1.79 17.37
N LEU A 182 -0.99 0.59 17.94
CA LEU A 182 -1.52 0.39 19.30
C LEU A 182 -0.42 0.24 20.36
N GLY A 183 0.76 -0.25 19.98
CA GLY A 183 1.90 -0.41 20.87
C GLY A 183 2.92 0.70 20.71
N ASN A 184 3.90 0.54 19.81
CA ASN A 184 5.08 1.43 19.75
C ASN A 184 4.89 2.71 18.92
N ASP A 185 3.98 2.69 17.94
CA ASP A 185 3.79 3.78 16.98
C ASP A 185 2.54 4.65 17.24
N TRP A 186 1.92 4.50 18.41
CA TRP A 186 0.75 5.30 18.84
C TRP A 186 0.98 6.81 18.75
N MET A 187 2.21 7.29 19.03
CA MET A 187 2.56 8.70 18.92
C MET A 187 2.50 9.17 17.46
N ILE A 188 2.87 8.31 16.51
CA ILE A 188 2.84 8.63 15.08
C ILE A 188 1.39 8.83 14.66
N GLU A 189 0.48 7.91 15.00
CA GLU A 189 -0.96 8.06 14.71
C GLU A 189 -1.52 9.34 15.32
N GLU A 190 -1.22 9.60 16.60
CA GLU A 190 -1.68 10.82 17.25
C GLU A 190 -1.25 12.08 16.49
N ILE A 191 0.01 12.15 16.07
CA ILE A 191 0.51 13.32 15.33
C ILE A 191 -0.17 13.43 13.97
N LEU A 192 -0.32 12.32 13.24
CA LEU A 192 -0.99 12.31 11.94
C LEU A 192 -2.46 12.74 12.06
N ASP A 193 -3.19 12.24 13.05
CA ASP A 193 -4.58 12.64 13.30
C ASP A 193 -4.69 14.13 13.61
N ARG A 194 -3.77 14.67 14.41
CA ARG A 194 -3.73 16.11 14.72
C ARG A 194 -3.40 16.96 13.49
N MET A 195 -2.51 16.48 12.63
CA MET A 195 -2.20 17.12 11.35
C MET A 195 -3.42 17.10 10.42
N LYS A 196 -4.15 15.98 10.35
CA LYS A 196 -5.40 15.86 9.58
C LYS A 196 -6.50 16.81 10.09
N ARG A 197 -6.60 16.99 11.41
CA ARG A 197 -7.53 17.95 12.05
C ARG A 197 -7.10 19.42 11.95
N GLY A 198 -5.92 19.71 11.39
CA GLY A 198 -5.40 21.08 11.28
C GLY A 198 -4.85 21.68 12.58
N GLU A 199 -4.69 20.88 13.65
CA GLU A 199 -4.11 21.36 14.92
C GLU A 199 -2.59 21.56 14.83
N LEU A 200 -1.94 20.92 13.86
CA LEU A 200 -0.52 21.02 13.59
C LEU A 200 -0.30 21.45 12.14
N LEU A 201 0.74 22.25 11.90
CA LEU A 201 1.08 22.69 10.55
C LEU A 201 1.30 21.48 9.62
N PRO A 202 0.71 21.52 8.41
CA PRO A 202 0.86 20.46 7.43
C PRO A 202 2.33 20.34 6.99
N PRO A 203 2.72 19.18 6.43
CA PRO A 203 4.05 19.02 5.88
C PRO A 203 4.24 19.91 4.66
N GLY A 204 5.46 20.43 4.48
CA GLY A 204 5.80 21.20 3.29
C GLY A 204 5.75 20.31 2.04
N LYS A 205 5.43 20.89 0.89
CA LYS A 205 5.46 20.13 -0.37
C LYS A 205 6.89 19.66 -0.67
N LEU A 206 7.00 18.47 -1.25
CA LEU A 206 8.25 17.93 -1.77
C LEU A 206 8.88 18.92 -2.77
N PRO A 207 10.17 19.30 -2.59
CA PRO A 207 10.88 20.09 -3.58
C PRO A 207 11.25 19.20 -4.77
N LEU A 208 10.29 18.92 -5.65
CA LEU A 208 10.47 18.08 -6.83
C LEU A 208 10.23 18.88 -8.10
N ARG A 209 10.99 18.53 -9.15
CA ARG A 209 10.55 18.79 -10.53
C ARG A 209 9.30 17.94 -10.74
N ARG A 210 8.16 18.56 -11.06
CA ARG A 210 6.92 17.84 -11.38
C ARG A 210 7.23 16.75 -12.42
N ILE A 211 6.82 15.54 -12.10
CA ILE A 211 6.80 14.42 -13.03
C ILE A 211 5.65 14.72 -13.98
N ASN A 212 5.98 15.19 -15.19
CA ASN A 212 5.07 15.24 -16.33
C ASN A 212 5.28 13.96 -17.15
#